data_AF-D2S5E9-F1
#
_entry.id   AF-D2S5E9-F1
#
_cell.length_a   1.000
_cell.length_b   1.000
_cell.length_c   1.000
_cell.angle_alpha   90.00
_cell.angle_beta   90.00
_cell.angle_gamma   90.00
#
_symmetry.space_group_name_H-M   'P 1'
#
loop_
_entity.id
_entity.type
_entity.pdbx_description
1 polymer ?
#
loop_
_entity_poly.entity_id
_entity_poly.type
_entity_poly.pdbx_seq_one_letter_code
_entity_poly.pdbx_strand_id
1 'polypeptide(L)'
;MSGRLDAEDLGAAASSWGPARSRLATWHDPSVVAAGARQRSGLDALREIRDGALPPWPMQRLLQMDLVTLEQGRVEVRCAVDESVYNLLGAVHGGLVCTLLDTVAGCAVLSTLPRGRGFTSIELKVSFLRPVAVGSGPLTAVGTVVKAGRRIAFAEGQVVDAAGRDVATASSSLMIFSVPQEDGSPEAGAIMTETGFDQLSAVPAQQIARRTGRGPESWGPDGRPGWKADTP
;
A
#
# COMPACT_ATOMS: atom_id res chain seq x y z
N MET A 1 26.03 -35.20 -4.46
CA MET A 1 26.97 -34.09 -4.70
C MET A 1 26.15 -32.81 -4.79
N SER A 2 26.01 -32.10 -3.67
CA SER A 2 25.31 -30.82 -3.61
C SER A 2 26.38 -29.73 -3.69
N GLY A 3 26.65 -29.22 -4.89
CA GLY A 3 27.56 -28.10 -5.08
C GLY A 3 26.96 -26.85 -4.46
N ARG A 4 27.54 -26.39 -3.35
CA ARG A 4 27.25 -25.09 -2.76
C ARG A 4 27.82 -24.06 -3.73
N LEU A 5 26.99 -23.18 -4.28
CA LEU A 5 27.45 -22.12 -5.19
C LEU A 5 28.40 -21.20 -4.41
N ASP A 6 29.63 -21.07 -4.88
CA ASP A 6 30.64 -20.22 -4.26
C ASP A 6 30.34 -18.74 -4.51
N ALA A 7 30.81 -17.84 -3.62
CA ALA A 7 30.52 -16.41 -3.70
C ALA A 7 31.03 -15.73 -5.00
N GLU A 8 32.03 -16.33 -5.67
CA GLU A 8 32.52 -15.88 -6.97
C GLU A 8 31.51 -16.15 -8.11
N ASP A 9 30.71 -17.23 -8.04
CA ASP A 9 29.65 -17.54 -9.02
C ASP A 9 28.49 -16.53 -8.95
N LEU A 10 28.22 -15.97 -7.76
CA LEU A 10 27.21 -14.91 -7.58
C LEU A 10 27.65 -13.58 -8.20
N GLY A 11 28.96 -13.31 -8.23
CA GLY A 11 29.54 -12.12 -8.85
C GLY A 11 29.45 -12.15 -10.39
N ALA A 12 29.65 -13.33 -11.00
CA ALA A 12 29.44 -13.53 -12.43
C ALA A 12 27.95 -13.41 -12.82
N ALA A 13 27.04 -13.90 -11.99
CA ALA A 13 25.59 -13.87 -12.24
C ALA A 13 25.01 -12.44 -12.34
N ALA A 14 25.48 -11.48 -11.53
CA ALA A 14 24.97 -10.11 -11.54
C ALA A 14 25.16 -9.39 -12.89
N SER A 15 26.23 -9.72 -13.62
CA SER A 15 26.51 -9.17 -14.96
C SER A 15 25.55 -9.68 -16.04
N SER A 16 24.85 -10.80 -15.80
CA SER A 16 23.95 -11.46 -16.74
C SER A 16 22.48 -11.01 -16.65
N TRP A 17 22.13 -10.19 -15.65
CA TRP A 17 20.74 -9.76 -15.38
C TRP A 17 20.27 -8.60 -16.27
N GLY A 18 21.13 -8.10 -17.16
CA GLY A 18 20.87 -6.92 -17.97
C GLY A 18 20.96 -5.61 -17.17
N PRO A 19 20.65 -4.47 -17.79
CA PRO A 19 20.72 -3.18 -17.12
C PRO A 19 19.66 -3.08 -16.01
N ALA A 20 20.08 -2.57 -14.85
CA ALA A 20 19.16 -2.26 -13.77
C ALA A 20 18.11 -1.24 -14.21
N ARG A 21 16.86 -1.44 -13.77
CA ARG A 21 15.75 -0.53 -14.02
C ARG A 21 15.29 0.04 -12.68
N SER A 22 14.83 1.30 -12.68
CA SER A 22 14.34 1.96 -11.49
C SER A 22 13.09 2.77 -11.82
N ARG A 23 12.27 3.00 -10.79
CA ARG A 23 11.10 3.88 -10.83
C ARG A 23 11.15 4.79 -9.62
N LEU A 24 11.06 6.09 -9.85
CA LEU A 24 11.01 7.09 -8.79
C LEU A 24 9.56 7.34 -8.38
N ALA A 25 9.29 7.30 -7.07
CA ALA A 25 8.05 7.78 -6.49
C ALA A 25 8.34 8.97 -5.59
N THR A 26 7.51 10.01 -5.69
CA THR A 26 7.59 11.21 -4.85
C THR A 26 6.27 11.38 -4.11
N TRP A 27 6.34 11.69 -2.82
CA TRP A 27 5.18 11.97 -1.97
C TRP A 27 5.42 13.23 -1.14
N HIS A 28 4.33 13.81 -0.65
CA HIS A 28 4.35 14.90 0.33
C HIS A 28 4.12 14.32 1.74
N ASP A 29 4.33 15.13 2.77
CA ASP A 29 4.03 14.75 4.16
C ASP A 29 2.60 14.16 4.26
N PRO A 30 2.44 12.89 4.68
CA PRO A 30 1.14 12.25 4.80
C PRO A 30 0.19 12.96 5.77
N SER A 31 0.71 13.72 6.73
CA SER A 31 -0.07 14.47 7.70
C SER A 31 -0.95 15.53 7.02
N VAL A 32 -0.49 16.11 5.90
CA VAL A 32 -1.20 17.17 5.16
C VAL A 32 -2.48 16.64 4.53
N VAL A 33 -2.42 15.52 3.79
CA VAL A 33 -3.62 14.90 3.21
C VAL A 33 -4.54 14.35 4.30
N ALA A 34 -3.98 13.78 5.37
CA ALA A 34 -4.77 13.25 6.48
C ALA A 34 -5.56 14.36 7.20
N ALA A 35 -4.91 15.46 7.55
CA ALA A 35 -5.56 16.62 8.17
C ALA A 35 -6.58 17.25 7.23
N GLY A 36 -6.24 17.44 5.95
CA GLY A 36 -7.14 17.99 4.94
C GLY A 36 -8.40 17.14 4.75
N ALA A 37 -8.26 15.83 4.60
CA ALA A 37 -9.39 14.91 4.41
C ALA A 37 -10.34 14.91 5.61
N ARG A 38 -9.82 15.01 6.85
CA ARG A 38 -10.64 15.04 8.08
C ARG A 38 -11.58 16.25 8.16
N GLN A 39 -11.27 17.33 7.47
CA GLN A 39 -12.05 18.57 7.48
C GLN A 39 -13.21 18.60 6.47
N ARG A 40 -13.41 17.53 5.69
CA ARG A 40 -14.35 17.45 4.58
C ARG A 40 -15.28 16.26 4.71
N SER A 41 -16.34 16.22 3.89
CA SER A 41 -16.99 14.94 3.60
C SER A 41 -15.99 14.04 2.85
N GLY A 42 -16.16 12.73 2.91
CA GLY A 42 -15.22 11.84 2.23
C GLY A 42 -15.23 12.01 0.71
N LEU A 43 -16.38 12.32 0.10
CA LEU A 43 -16.47 12.57 -1.34
C LEU A 43 -15.75 13.87 -1.73
N ASP A 44 -15.90 14.94 -0.95
CA ASP A 44 -15.21 16.21 -1.22
C ASP A 44 -13.70 16.06 -1.04
N ALA A 45 -13.25 15.31 -0.02
CA ALA A 45 -11.83 14.99 0.14
C ALA A 45 -11.26 14.25 -1.07
N LEU A 46 -11.95 13.23 -1.58
CA LEU A 46 -11.52 12.49 -2.77
C LEU A 46 -11.46 13.38 -4.02
N ARG A 47 -12.45 14.28 -4.20
CA ARG A 47 -12.47 15.22 -5.33
C ARG A 47 -11.32 16.21 -5.24
N GLU A 48 -11.07 16.78 -4.08
CA GLU A 48 -9.96 17.71 -3.88
C GLU A 48 -8.58 17.05 -4.05
N ILE A 49 -8.45 15.76 -3.69
CA ILE A 49 -7.23 14.99 -3.98
C ILE A 49 -7.06 14.78 -5.49
N ARG A 50 -8.14 14.39 -6.20
CA ARG A 50 -8.11 14.22 -7.66
C ARG A 50 -7.79 15.53 -8.39
N ASP A 51 -8.40 16.62 -7.94
CA ASP A 51 -8.33 17.94 -8.58
C ASP A 51 -7.08 18.74 -8.13
N GLY A 52 -6.27 18.19 -7.21
CA GLY A 52 -4.97 18.74 -6.80
C GLY A 52 -5.03 19.82 -5.71
N ALA A 53 -6.19 20.05 -5.10
CA ALA A 53 -6.32 20.95 -3.94
C ALA A 53 -5.80 20.32 -2.64
N LEU A 54 -5.80 18.98 -2.56
CA LEU A 54 -5.08 18.21 -1.54
C LEU A 54 -4.04 17.31 -2.21
N PRO A 55 -2.89 17.04 -1.57
CA PRO A 55 -1.92 16.12 -2.13
C PRO A 55 -2.46 14.68 -2.10
N PRO A 56 -2.06 13.84 -3.07
CA PRO A 56 -2.37 12.41 -3.04
C PRO A 56 -1.69 11.71 -1.87
N TRP A 57 -2.29 10.63 -1.35
CA TRP A 57 -1.65 9.83 -0.30
C TRP A 57 -0.43 9.06 -0.86
N PRO A 58 0.60 8.78 -0.04
CA PRO A 58 1.86 8.20 -0.55
C PRO A 58 1.68 6.91 -1.34
N MET A 59 0.81 6.00 -0.89
CA MET A 59 0.55 4.75 -1.61
C MET A 59 -0.07 4.98 -2.99
N GLN A 60 -0.90 6.02 -3.16
CA GLN A 60 -1.44 6.40 -4.46
C GLN A 60 -0.32 6.68 -5.46
N ARG A 61 0.70 7.44 -5.04
CA ARG A 61 1.86 7.78 -5.88
C ARG A 61 2.80 6.60 -6.08
N LEU A 62 3.05 5.84 -5.01
CA LEU A 62 3.91 4.67 -5.06
C LEU A 62 3.40 3.63 -6.07
N LEU A 63 2.09 3.44 -6.16
CA LEU A 63 1.47 2.43 -7.02
C LEU A 63 0.83 3.00 -8.29
N GLN A 64 1.10 4.27 -8.63
CA GLN A 64 0.62 4.91 -9.88
C GLN A 64 -0.92 4.82 -10.04
N MET A 65 -1.63 5.12 -8.95
CA MET A 65 -3.09 5.08 -8.90
C MET A 65 -3.67 6.48 -9.13
N ASP A 66 -4.59 6.61 -10.06
CA ASP A 66 -5.28 7.86 -10.38
C ASP A 66 -6.78 7.71 -10.09
N LEU A 67 -7.34 8.65 -9.31
CA LEU A 67 -8.78 8.75 -9.10
C LEU A 67 -9.44 9.22 -10.41
N VAL A 68 -10.41 8.47 -10.93
CA VAL A 68 -11.08 8.77 -12.21
C VAL A 68 -12.49 9.28 -11.94
N THR A 69 -13.41 8.36 -11.64
CA THR A 69 -14.83 8.65 -11.40
C THR A 69 -15.08 8.65 -9.90
N LEU A 70 -15.74 9.71 -9.40
CA LEU A 70 -16.02 9.90 -7.97
C LEU A 70 -17.50 10.24 -7.76
N GLU A 71 -18.26 9.23 -7.39
CA GLU A 71 -19.68 9.30 -7.07
C GLU A 71 -19.93 8.81 -5.64
N GLN A 72 -21.04 9.23 -5.05
CA GLN A 72 -21.41 8.74 -3.73
C GLN A 72 -21.69 7.23 -3.81
N GLY A 73 -20.90 6.44 -3.08
CA GLY A 73 -20.99 4.99 -3.04
C GLY A 73 -20.34 4.27 -4.23
N ARG A 74 -19.71 4.98 -5.18
CA ARG A 74 -19.04 4.37 -6.33
C ARG A 74 -17.79 5.14 -6.74
N VAL A 75 -16.64 4.49 -6.72
CA VAL A 75 -15.34 5.10 -7.04
C VAL A 75 -14.57 4.25 -8.04
N GLU A 76 -14.01 4.90 -9.05
CA GLU A 76 -13.13 4.29 -10.05
C GLU A 76 -11.70 4.81 -9.91
N VAL A 77 -10.74 3.90 -9.96
CA VAL A 77 -9.30 4.17 -9.94
C VAL A 77 -8.64 3.50 -11.12
N ARG A 78 -7.75 4.22 -11.81
CA ARG A 78 -6.87 3.66 -12.83
C ARG A 78 -5.48 3.45 -12.28
N CYS A 79 -4.82 2.36 -12.66
CA CYS A 79 -3.48 2.02 -12.18
C CYS A 79 -2.57 1.66 -13.35
N ALA A 80 -1.49 2.41 -13.51
CA ALA A 80 -0.44 2.06 -14.45
C ALA A 80 0.42 0.92 -13.88
N VAL A 81 0.67 -0.11 -14.70
CA VAL A 81 1.47 -1.28 -14.31
C VAL A 81 2.75 -1.36 -15.12
N ASP A 82 3.85 -1.66 -14.44
CA ASP A 82 5.18 -1.89 -15.02
C ASP A 82 5.86 -3.09 -14.32
N GLU A 83 7.06 -3.47 -14.75
CA GLU A 83 7.74 -4.65 -14.21
C GLU A 83 8.17 -4.50 -12.73
N SER A 84 8.17 -3.28 -12.16
CA SER A 84 8.55 -3.04 -10.76
C SER A 84 7.57 -3.65 -9.74
N VAL A 85 6.38 -4.05 -10.19
CA VAL A 85 5.34 -4.68 -9.35
C VAL A 85 5.13 -6.15 -9.72
N TYR A 86 6.06 -6.76 -10.45
CA TYR A 86 6.01 -8.17 -10.78
C TYR A 86 6.36 -9.07 -9.58
N ASN A 87 5.78 -10.25 -9.55
CA ASN A 87 6.12 -11.33 -8.62
C ASN A 87 7.21 -12.24 -9.21
N LEU A 88 7.64 -13.23 -8.40
CA LEU A 88 8.64 -14.23 -8.78
C LEU A 88 8.30 -15.00 -10.07
N LEU A 89 7.01 -15.15 -10.38
CA LEU A 89 6.53 -15.92 -11.53
C LEU A 89 6.38 -15.07 -12.82
N GLY A 90 6.84 -13.81 -12.80
CA GLY A 90 6.88 -12.96 -14.00
C GLY A 90 5.52 -12.36 -14.39
N ALA A 91 4.60 -12.21 -13.44
CA ALA A 91 3.34 -11.50 -13.61
C ALA A 91 3.20 -10.41 -12.55
N VAL A 92 2.30 -9.44 -12.77
CA VAL A 92 1.96 -8.44 -11.75
C VAL A 92 1.56 -9.15 -10.45
N HIS A 93 2.14 -8.73 -9.34
CA HIS A 93 1.91 -9.31 -8.04
C HIS A 93 0.44 -9.15 -7.65
N GLY A 94 -0.21 -10.25 -7.23
CA GLY A 94 -1.61 -10.21 -6.79
C GLY A 94 -1.84 -9.22 -5.63
N GLY A 95 -0.79 -8.95 -4.84
CA GLY A 95 -0.77 -7.87 -3.84
C GLY A 95 -1.12 -6.48 -4.39
N LEU A 96 -0.64 -6.09 -5.59
CA LEU A 96 -1.05 -4.84 -6.23
C LEU A 96 -2.56 -4.83 -6.48
N VAL A 97 -3.08 -5.93 -7.03
CA VAL A 97 -4.51 -6.09 -7.34
C VAL A 97 -5.35 -6.06 -6.07
N CYS A 98 -4.91 -6.71 -4.99
CA CYS A 98 -5.53 -6.60 -3.67
C CYS A 98 -5.56 -5.15 -3.17
N THR A 99 -4.44 -4.43 -3.28
CA THR A 99 -4.35 -3.02 -2.88
C THR A 99 -5.29 -2.13 -3.70
N LEU A 100 -5.43 -2.38 -5.01
CA LEU A 100 -6.40 -1.66 -5.84
C LEU A 100 -7.83 -1.92 -5.38
N LEU A 101 -8.19 -3.18 -5.14
CA LEU A 101 -9.52 -3.58 -4.68
C LEU A 101 -9.85 -2.99 -3.30
N ASP A 102 -8.93 -3.04 -2.35
CA ASP A 102 -9.07 -2.41 -1.03
C ASP A 102 -9.22 -0.89 -1.16
N THR A 103 -8.41 -0.26 -2.01
CA THR A 103 -8.46 1.19 -2.25
C THR A 103 -9.83 1.61 -2.76
N VAL A 104 -10.38 0.95 -3.78
CA VAL A 104 -11.68 1.34 -4.35
C VAL A 104 -12.85 1.00 -3.43
N ALA A 105 -12.79 -0.12 -2.69
CA ALA A 105 -13.80 -0.44 -1.67
C ALA A 105 -13.81 0.60 -0.55
N GLY A 106 -12.63 0.96 -0.04
CA GLY A 106 -12.43 2.02 0.94
C GLY A 106 -12.89 3.39 0.46
N CYS A 107 -12.50 3.80 -0.75
CA CYS A 107 -12.92 5.07 -1.33
C CYS A 107 -14.44 5.10 -1.59
N ALA A 108 -15.05 4.00 -2.04
CA ALA A 108 -16.49 3.91 -2.21
C ALA A 108 -17.21 4.11 -0.88
N VAL A 109 -16.78 3.46 0.22
CA VAL A 109 -17.35 3.71 1.55
C VAL A 109 -17.09 5.14 1.99
N LEU A 110 -15.86 5.64 1.89
CA LEU A 110 -15.47 6.99 2.26
C LEU A 110 -16.35 8.05 1.60
N SER A 111 -16.65 7.89 0.31
CA SER A 111 -17.52 8.82 -0.43
C SER A 111 -18.93 8.96 0.15
N THR A 112 -19.38 8.01 0.97
CA THR A 112 -20.68 8.06 1.67
C THR A 112 -20.60 8.72 3.04
N LEU A 113 -19.39 8.93 3.57
CA LEU A 113 -19.19 9.40 4.94
C LEU A 113 -19.25 10.93 5.04
N PRO A 114 -19.99 11.47 6.02
CA PRO A 114 -19.92 12.90 6.33
C PRO A 114 -18.59 13.22 7.02
N ARG A 115 -18.31 14.52 7.17
CA ARG A 115 -17.16 15.01 7.94
C ARG A 115 -17.14 14.43 9.35
N GLY A 116 -15.93 14.17 9.88
CA GLY A 116 -15.73 13.63 11.22
C GLY A 116 -15.99 12.12 11.32
N ARG A 117 -16.18 11.43 10.18
CA ARG A 117 -16.24 9.97 10.11
C ARG A 117 -15.08 9.42 9.30
N GLY A 118 -14.54 8.30 9.76
CA GLY A 118 -13.51 7.54 9.07
C GLY A 118 -13.89 6.07 9.01
N PHE A 119 -13.04 5.29 8.35
CA PHE A 119 -13.20 3.85 8.31
C PHE A 119 -11.86 3.12 8.43
N THR A 120 -11.92 1.83 8.72
CA THR A 120 -10.81 0.89 8.56
C THR A 120 -11.33 -0.43 7.99
N SER A 121 -10.56 -1.09 7.14
CA SER A 121 -10.93 -2.40 6.57
C SER A 121 -10.88 -3.48 7.66
N ILE A 122 -11.93 -4.32 7.74
CA ILE A 122 -11.98 -5.48 8.64
C ILE A 122 -11.49 -6.72 7.90
N GLU A 123 -12.00 -6.92 6.70
CA GLU A 123 -11.66 -8.05 5.84
C GLU A 123 -11.76 -7.65 4.36
N LEU A 124 -11.03 -8.39 3.54
CA LEU A 124 -11.09 -8.34 2.10
C LEU A 124 -10.96 -9.76 1.56
N LYS A 125 -11.96 -10.23 0.83
CA LYS A 125 -11.90 -11.50 0.10
C LYS A 125 -11.72 -11.19 -1.38
N VAL A 126 -10.62 -11.64 -1.96
CA VAL A 126 -10.30 -11.43 -3.39
C VAL A 126 -10.38 -12.76 -4.14
N SER A 127 -11.00 -12.74 -5.32
CA SER A 127 -10.96 -13.84 -6.30
C SER A 127 -10.19 -13.38 -7.53
N PHE A 128 -9.09 -14.07 -7.86
CA PHE A 128 -8.29 -13.79 -9.04
C PHE A 128 -8.81 -14.61 -10.22
N LEU A 129 -9.15 -13.93 -11.32
CA LEU A 129 -9.77 -14.52 -12.51
C LEU A 129 -8.78 -14.59 -13.68
N ARG A 130 -7.85 -13.64 -13.77
CA ARG A 130 -6.88 -13.56 -14.87
C ARG A 130 -5.51 -13.04 -14.41
N PRO A 131 -4.40 -13.62 -14.89
CA PRO A 131 -3.07 -13.04 -14.67
C PRO A 131 -2.92 -11.70 -15.42
N VAL A 132 -2.13 -10.80 -14.85
CA VAL A 132 -1.83 -9.49 -15.43
C VAL A 132 -0.35 -9.40 -15.76
N ALA A 133 -0.03 -8.89 -16.95
CA ALA A 133 1.31 -8.50 -17.36
C ALA A 133 1.29 -7.02 -17.77
N VAL A 134 2.45 -6.39 -17.99
CA VAL A 134 2.56 -5.02 -18.53
C VAL A 134 1.78 -4.89 -19.84
N GLY A 135 1.80 -5.93 -20.68
CA GLY A 135 1.03 -5.99 -21.94
C GLY A 135 -0.50 -6.00 -21.76
N SER A 136 -1.02 -6.21 -20.54
CA SER A 136 -2.45 -6.05 -20.24
C SER A 136 -2.90 -4.58 -20.23
N GLY A 137 -1.95 -3.63 -20.26
CA GLY A 137 -2.22 -2.21 -20.16
C GLY A 137 -2.63 -1.76 -18.76
N PRO A 138 -3.02 -0.49 -18.58
CA PRO A 138 -3.45 0.02 -17.29
C PRO A 138 -4.69 -0.72 -16.78
N LEU A 139 -4.70 -1.02 -15.48
CA LEU A 139 -5.84 -1.63 -14.82
C LEU A 139 -6.85 -0.56 -14.43
N THR A 140 -8.14 -0.89 -14.51
CA THR A 140 -9.23 -0.05 -13.98
C THR A 140 -9.94 -0.81 -12.88
N ALA A 141 -9.96 -0.24 -11.68
CA ALA A 141 -10.62 -0.77 -10.51
C ALA A 141 -11.88 0.05 -10.20
N VAL A 142 -12.99 -0.60 -9.90
CA VAL A 142 -14.24 0.05 -9.50
C VAL A 142 -14.70 -0.56 -8.19
N GLY A 143 -14.97 0.28 -7.19
CA GLY A 143 -15.56 -0.10 -5.92
C GLY A 143 -16.98 0.45 -5.81
N THR A 144 -17.89 -0.36 -5.27
CA THR A 144 -19.31 0.01 -5.08
C THR A 144 -19.76 -0.37 -3.68
N VAL A 145 -20.44 0.54 -2.98
CA VAL A 145 -21.07 0.25 -1.69
C VAL A 145 -22.30 -0.60 -1.91
N VAL A 146 -22.33 -1.78 -1.31
CA VAL A 146 -23.50 -2.67 -1.29
C VAL A 146 -24.45 -2.27 -0.17
N LYS A 147 -23.90 -1.90 1.00
CA LYS A 147 -24.70 -1.48 2.16
C LYS A 147 -23.91 -0.52 3.05
N ALA A 148 -24.42 0.70 3.21
CA ALA A 148 -23.91 1.69 4.15
C ALA A 148 -24.60 1.53 5.52
N GLY A 149 -23.94 0.87 6.47
CA GLY A 149 -24.40 0.80 7.86
C GLY A 149 -23.77 1.88 8.75
N ARG A 150 -24.29 2.04 9.97
CA ARG A 150 -23.78 3.05 10.93
C ARG A 150 -22.41 2.73 11.52
N ARG A 151 -22.09 1.44 11.66
CA ARG A 151 -20.84 0.93 12.27
C ARG A 151 -20.04 0.06 11.30
N ILE A 152 -20.71 -0.67 10.41
CA ILE A 152 -20.08 -1.51 9.40
C ILE A 152 -20.70 -1.16 8.06
N ALA A 153 -19.87 -0.96 7.04
CA ALA A 153 -20.29 -0.87 5.65
C ALA A 153 -19.76 -2.09 4.87
N PHE A 154 -20.49 -2.47 3.82
CA PHE A 154 -20.12 -3.54 2.91
C PHE A 154 -19.94 -2.96 1.52
N ALA A 155 -18.85 -3.33 0.85
CA ALA A 155 -18.52 -2.90 -0.49
C ALA A 155 -18.01 -4.08 -1.33
N GLU A 156 -18.21 -3.96 -2.63
CA GLU A 156 -17.66 -4.86 -3.64
C GLU A 156 -16.68 -4.12 -4.53
N GLY A 157 -15.75 -4.84 -5.14
CA GLY A 157 -14.74 -4.32 -6.04
C GLY A 157 -14.55 -5.20 -7.26
N GLN A 158 -14.20 -4.59 -8.38
CA GLN A 158 -13.85 -5.28 -9.63
C GLN A 158 -12.63 -4.60 -10.25
N VAL A 159 -11.72 -5.39 -10.80
CA VAL A 159 -10.58 -4.90 -11.60
C VAL A 159 -10.70 -5.47 -13.00
N VAL A 160 -10.57 -4.60 -14.00
CA VAL A 160 -10.49 -4.97 -15.42
C VAL A 160 -9.18 -4.50 -16.03
N ASP A 161 -8.72 -5.19 -17.07
CA ASP A 161 -7.58 -4.75 -17.88
C ASP A 161 -7.98 -3.75 -18.97
N ALA A 162 -7.02 -3.29 -19.78
CA ALA A 162 -7.27 -2.30 -20.83
C ALA A 162 -8.18 -2.82 -21.97
N ALA A 163 -8.37 -4.14 -22.07
CA ALA A 163 -9.30 -4.76 -23.01
C ALA A 163 -10.70 -4.98 -22.39
N GLY A 164 -10.94 -4.51 -21.16
CA GLY A 164 -12.20 -4.65 -20.45
C GLY A 164 -12.45 -6.06 -19.90
N ARG A 165 -11.41 -6.89 -19.78
CA ARG A 165 -11.54 -8.27 -19.25
C ARG A 165 -11.37 -8.26 -17.75
N ASP A 166 -12.20 -9.04 -17.06
CA ASP A 166 -12.11 -9.19 -15.62
C ASP A 166 -10.79 -9.82 -15.18
N VAL A 167 -10.11 -9.14 -14.27
CA VAL A 167 -8.85 -9.56 -13.66
C VAL A 167 -9.11 -10.17 -12.29
N ALA A 168 -9.89 -9.48 -11.46
CA ALA A 168 -10.22 -9.91 -10.11
C ALA A 168 -11.47 -9.21 -9.60
N THR A 169 -12.12 -9.84 -8.61
CA THR A 169 -13.24 -9.27 -7.87
C THR A 169 -12.98 -9.36 -6.37
N ALA A 170 -13.64 -8.51 -5.60
CA ALA A 170 -13.59 -8.54 -4.14
C ALA A 170 -14.92 -8.22 -3.48
N SER A 171 -15.05 -8.71 -2.25
CA SER A 171 -16.01 -8.24 -1.25
C SER A 171 -15.25 -7.81 0.00
N SER A 172 -15.67 -6.71 0.62
CA SER A 172 -15.05 -6.16 1.83
C SER A 172 -16.08 -5.70 2.85
N SER A 173 -15.74 -5.83 4.13
CA SER A 173 -16.44 -5.15 5.22
C SER A 173 -15.50 -4.16 5.92
N LEU A 174 -16.05 -2.98 6.21
CA LEU A 174 -15.30 -1.82 6.70
C LEU A 174 -15.95 -1.29 7.97
N MET A 175 -15.17 -1.10 9.03
CA MET A 175 -15.63 -0.49 10.29
C MET A 175 -15.64 1.02 10.16
N ILE A 176 -16.79 1.66 10.43
CA ILE A 176 -16.94 3.11 10.48
C ILE A 176 -16.82 3.59 11.92
N PHE A 177 -16.01 4.61 12.13
CA PHE A 177 -15.78 5.24 13.43
C PHE A 177 -15.83 6.76 13.35
N SER A 178 -15.99 7.40 14.50
CA SER A 178 -15.86 8.86 14.63
C SER A 178 -14.39 9.23 14.70
N VAL A 179 -14.00 10.24 13.94
CA VAL A 179 -12.66 10.82 14.02
C VAL A 179 -12.75 12.04 14.94
N PRO A 180 -11.96 12.11 16.03
CA PRO A 180 -11.91 13.30 16.86
C PRO A 180 -11.59 14.53 16.00
N GLN A 181 -12.38 15.60 16.15
CA GLN A 181 -12.01 16.88 15.57
C GLN A 181 -11.00 17.52 16.51
N GLU A 182 -9.82 17.88 16.00
CA GLU A 182 -8.92 18.76 16.74
C GLU A 182 -9.61 20.12 16.85
N ASP A 183 -10.10 20.43 18.04
CA ASP A 183 -10.81 21.65 18.38
C ASP A 183 -9.83 22.81 18.63
N GLY A 184 -8.75 22.91 17.85
CA GLY A 184 -7.74 23.97 17.99
C GLY A 184 -7.08 24.04 19.38
N SER A 185 -7.36 23.10 20.29
CA SER A 185 -6.68 23.00 21.57
C SER A 185 -5.31 22.35 21.36
N PRO A 186 -4.22 22.91 21.91
CA PRO A 186 -2.86 22.45 21.64
C PRO A 186 -2.53 21.04 22.15
N GLU A 187 -3.49 20.32 22.76
CA GLU A 187 -3.28 18.98 23.34
C GLU A 187 -3.88 17.82 22.52
N ALA A 188 -4.72 18.08 21.52
CA ALA A 188 -5.45 17.02 20.79
C ALA A 188 -4.68 16.36 19.63
N GLY A 189 -3.50 16.87 19.28
CA GLY A 189 -2.70 16.42 18.13
C GLY A 189 -1.96 15.09 18.29
N ALA A 190 -2.10 14.40 19.43
CA ALA A 190 -1.27 13.24 19.80
C ALA A 190 -1.90 11.87 19.51
N ILE A 191 -3.13 11.78 19.01
CA ILE A 191 -3.78 10.50 18.70
C ILE A 191 -3.51 10.12 17.24
N MET A 192 -2.23 9.85 16.93
CA MET A 192 -1.72 8.93 15.88
C MET A 192 -0.28 9.28 15.45
N THR A 193 0.29 10.38 15.92
CA THR A 193 1.62 10.84 15.48
C THR A 193 2.80 10.45 16.39
N GLU A 194 2.62 10.09 17.67
CA GLU A 194 3.81 9.98 18.55
C GLU A 194 3.91 8.80 19.55
N THR A 195 3.05 7.76 19.51
CA THR A 195 3.17 6.68 20.53
C THR A 195 3.06 5.23 20.05
N GLY A 196 3.24 4.93 18.76
CA GLY A 196 3.15 3.54 18.29
C GLY A 196 4.09 3.08 17.17
N PHE A 197 4.65 3.99 16.37
CA PHE A 197 5.49 3.61 15.22
C PHE A 197 6.99 3.81 15.48
N ASP A 198 7.37 4.73 16.38
CA ASP A 198 8.77 4.99 16.71
C ASP A 198 9.39 3.92 17.63
N GLN A 199 8.56 3.05 18.21
CA GLN A 199 9.01 1.85 18.92
C GLN A 199 9.22 0.62 18.02
N LEU A 200 8.91 0.72 16.72
CA LEU A 200 9.13 -0.36 15.75
C LEU A 200 10.14 0.00 14.65
N SER A 201 10.57 1.27 14.55
CA SER A 201 11.64 1.74 13.65
C SER A 201 13.05 1.57 14.22
N ALA A 202 13.19 1.22 15.49
CA ALA A 202 14.46 0.80 16.06
C ALA A 202 14.29 -0.55 16.76
N VAL A 203 14.41 -1.63 15.99
CA VAL A 203 15.02 -2.85 16.56
C VAL A 203 16.52 -2.64 16.34
N PRO A 204 17.30 -2.23 17.37
CA PRO A 204 18.74 -2.28 17.24
C PRO A 204 19.08 -3.74 16.95
N ALA A 205 19.92 -3.99 15.94
CA ALA A 205 20.37 -5.33 15.56
C ALA A 205 20.92 -6.19 16.73
N GLN A 206 21.15 -5.57 17.89
CA GLN A 206 21.43 -6.22 19.17
C GLN A 206 20.30 -7.13 19.70
N GLN A 207 19.04 -6.95 19.29
CA GLN A 207 17.91 -7.79 19.75
C GLN A 207 17.77 -9.12 18.98
N ILE A 208 18.33 -9.23 17.77
CA ILE A 208 18.39 -10.50 17.02
C ILE A 208 19.37 -11.47 17.69
N ALA A 209 20.47 -10.98 18.25
CA ALA A 209 21.48 -11.79 18.94
C ALA A 209 20.96 -12.48 20.22
N ARG A 210 19.91 -11.94 20.87
CA ARG A 210 19.35 -12.50 22.12
C ARG A 210 18.44 -13.71 21.91
N ARG A 211 17.99 -13.98 20.68
CA ARG A 211 17.11 -15.13 20.39
C ARG A 211 17.86 -16.37 19.90
N THR A 212 19.12 -16.23 19.48
CA THR A 212 19.96 -17.32 18.95
C THR A 212 21.26 -17.55 19.75
N GLY A 213 21.58 -16.67 20.71
CA GLY A 213 22.79 -16.79 21.53
C GLY A 213 24.10 -16.50 20.77
N ARG A 214 24.03 -15.96 19.54
CA ARG A 214 25.21 -15.52 18.79
C ARG A 214 24.99 -14.11 18.24
N GLY A 215 25.79 -13.18 18.71
CA GLY A 215 25.92 -11.83 18.13
C GLY A 215 27.17 -11.73 17.24
N PRO A 216 27.24 -10.71 16.37
CA PRO A 216 28.43 -10.46 15.56
C PRO A 216 29.63 -10.10 16.47
N GLU A 217 30.82 -10.61 16.16
CA GLU A 217 32.05 -10.33 16.95
C GLU A 217 32.52 -8.88 16.81
N SER A 218 32.17 -8.22 15.70
CA SER A 218 32.54 -6.83 15.44
C SER A 218 31.54 -6.13 14.50
N TRP A 219 31.56 -4.80 14.54
CA TRP A 219 30.80 -3.92 13.66
C TRP A 219 31.75 -3.18 12.73
N GLY A 220 31.47 -3.19 11.43
CA GLY A 220 32.24 -2.44 10.43
C GLY A 220 31.98 -0.93 10.53
N PRO A 221 32.88 -0.08 10.00
CA PRO A 221 32.73 1.39 9.99
C PRO A 221 31.53 1.87 9.16
N ASP A 222 30.91 0.99 8.36
CA ASP A 222 29.70 1.22 7.57
C ASP A 222 28.41 0.79 8.30
N GLY A 223 28.50 0.39 9.57
CA GLY A 223 27.37 -0.04 10.40
C GLY A 223 26.84 -1.44 10.06
N ARG A 224 27.55 -2.23 9.25
CA ARG A 224 27.15 -3.62 8.94
C ARG A 224 27.79 -4.61 9.93
N PRO A 225 27.06 -5.68 10.32
CA PRO A 225 27.57 -6.70 11.24
C PRO A 225 28.60 -7.60 10.55
N GLY A 226 29.77 -7.77 11.16
CA GLY A 226 30.79 -8.72 10.72
C GLY A 226 30.52 -10.12 11.27
N TRP A 227 30.13 -11.05 10.42
CA TRP A 227 29.98 -12.47 10.76
C TRP A 227 31.18 -13.23 10.19
N LYS A 228 31.87 -14.07 10.99
CA LYS A 228 32.81 -15.05 10.42
C LYS A 228 32.00 -16.08 9.65
N ALA A 229 32.42 -16.38 8.43
CA ALA A 229 31.99 -17.61 7.79
C ALA A 229 32.60 -18.78 8.58
N ASP A 230 31.75 -19.65 9.14
CA ASP A 230 32.22 -20.94 9.64
C ASP A 230 32.65 -21.77 8.42
N THR A 231 33.96 -21.90 8.22
CA THR A 231 34.56 -22.89 7.32
C THR A 231 34.35 -24.27 7.92
N PRO A 232 33.90 -25.30 7.16
CA PRO A 232 34.05 -26.68 7.60
C PRO A 232 35.53 -27.10 7.64
#